data_AF-A0A662S134-F1
#
_entry.id   AF-A0A662S134-F1
#
_cell.length_a   1.000
_cell.length_b   1.000
_cell.length_c   1.000
_cell.angle_alpha   90.00
_cell.angle_beta   90.00
_cell.angle_gamma   90.00
#
_symmetry.space_group_name_H-M   'P 1'
#
loop_
_entity.id
_entity.type
_entity.pdbx_description
1 polymer ?
#
loop_
_entity_poly.entity_id
_entity_poly.type
_entity_poly.pdbx_seq_one_letter_code
_entity_poly.pdbx_strand_id
1 'polypeptide(L)'
;MTIMKYFPYKAREGQEELIALVQEATELGRNVCIHAPTGFGKTPAVLAALLPIHLREKRRGGIIWAVRTGNETDRPIEELRVICNHVNENIFGISFRGKADMCLLAKRLGIEGHEAVSNLCRLKKKECPFYKRTKVREEMVENGPLLFTDTLELAASEDMCPYYLQL
;
A
#
# COMPACT_ATOMS: atom_id res chain seq x y z
N MET A 1 -12.34 -3.23 -23.18
CA MET A 1 -11.15 -2.66 -22.51
C MET A 1 -10.00 -3.63 -22.72
N THR A 2 -8.82 -3.15 -23.08
CA THR A 2 -7.63 -3.99 -23.21
C THR A 2 -7.28 -4.53 -21.82
N ILE A 3 -7.36 -5.85 -21.65
CA ILE A 3 -7.01 -6.59 -20.41
C ILE A 3 -5.64 -6.13 -19.86
N MET A 4 -4.76 -5.68 -20.74
CA MET A 4 -3.38 -5.31 -20.46
C MET A 4 -3.12 -3.83 -20.16
N LYS A 5 -4.15 -2.96 -20.05
CA LYS A 5 -3.95 -1.50 -19.88
C LYS A 5 -2.97 -1.16 -18.75
N TYR A 6 -3.08 -1.84 -17.61
CA TYR A 6 -2.28 -1.54 -16.41
C TYR A 6 -1.06 -2.45 -16.25
N PHE A 7 -0.72 -3.28 -17.24
CA PHE A 7 0.46 -4.14 -17.16
C PHE A 7 1.67 -3.44 -17.81
N PRO A 8 2.69 -3.01 -17.03
CA PRO A 8 3.68 -2.05 -17.51
C PRO A 8 4.86 -2.69 -18.25
N TYR A 9 4.89 -4.01 -18.36
CA TYR A 9 5.98 -4.78 -18.93
C TYR A 9 5.54 -5.52 -20.20
N LYS A 10 6.52 -5.97 -21.00
CA LYS A 10 6.23 -6.97 -22.04
C LYS A 10 5.82 -8.28 -21.36
N ALA A 11 4.61 -8.75 -21.68
CA ALA A 11 4.08 -9.98 -21.12
C ALA A 11 4.96 -11.19 -21.46
N ARG A 12 5.19 -12.03 -20.45
CA ARG A 12 5.82 -13.34 -20.55
C ARG A 12 4.73 -14.41 -20.57
N GLU A 13 5.14 -15.62 -20.95
CA GLU A 13 4.27 -16.79 -20.95
C GLU A 13 3.50 -16.95 -19.61
N GLY A 14 2.19 -17.18 -19.72
CA GLY A 14 1.28 -17.34 -18.59
C GLY A 14 0.85 -16.05 -17.86
N GLN A 15 1.48 -14.90 -18.11
CA GLN A 15 1.10 -13.65 -17.40
C GLN A 15 -0.26 -13.13 -17.87
N GLU A 16 -0.54 -13.16 -19.17
CA GLU A 16 -1.85 -12.74 -19.71
C GLU A 16 -2.97 -13.66 -19.22
N GLU A 17 -2.70 -14.97 -19.16
CA GLU A 17 -3.62 -15.97 -18.59
C GLU A 17 -3.90 -15.69 -17.11
N LEU A 18 -2.85 -15.42 -16.32
CA LEU A 18 -3.01 -15.04 -14.92
C LEU A 18 -3.87 -13.79 -14.75
N ILE A 19 -3.62 -12.75 -15.57
CA ILE A 19 -4.37 -11.50 -15.51
C ILE A 19 -5.85 -11.77 -15.81
N ALA A 20 -6.14 -12.51 -16.89
CA ALA A 20 -7.50 -12.87 -17.27
C ALA A 20 -8.20 -13.69 -16.18
N LEU A 21 -7.53 -14.70 -15.62
CA LEU A 21 -8.05 -15.55 -14.54
C LEU A 21 -8.43 -14.74 -13.29
N VAL A 22 -7.53 -13.86 -12.84
CA VAL A 22 -7.78 -13.02 -11.65
C VAL A 22 -8.90 -12.03 -11.92
N GLN A 23 -8.93 -11.42 -13.11
CA GLN A 23 -9.96 -10.46 -13.47
C GLN A 23 -11.35 -11.11 -13.50
N GLU A 24 -11.49 -12.24 -14.19
CA GLU A 24 -12.75 -13.00 -14.28
C GLU A 24 -13.23 -13.42 -12.88
N ALA A 25 -12.36 -14.03 -12.08
CA ALA A 25 -12.74 -14.48 -10.75
C ALA A 25 -13.16 -13.33 -9.83
N THR A 26 -12.49 -12.18 -9.92
CA THR A 26 -12.83 -10.98 -9.13
C THR A 26 -14.17 -10.37 -9.56
N GLU A 27 -14.50 -10.40 -10.86
CA GLU A 27 -15.80 -9.97 -11.36
C GLU A 27 -16.92 -10.93 -10.93
N LEU A 28 -16.64 -12.24 -10.85
CA LEU A 28 -17.58 -13.27 -10.40
C LEU A 28 -17.63 -13.45 -8.87
N GLY A 29 -16.84 -12.70 -8.10
CA GLY A 29 -16.78 -12.82 -6.64
C GLY A 29 -16.23 -14.16 -6.14
N ARG A 30 -15.29 -14.76 -6.88
CA ARG A 30 -14.68 -16.07 -6.59
C ARG A 30 -13.26 -15.93 -6.05
N ASN A 31 -12.84 -16.94 -5.29
CA ASN A 31 -11.46 -17.06 -4.81
C ASN A 31 -10.57 -17.73 -5.88
N VAL A 32 -9.31 -17.30 -5.97
CA VAL A 32 -8.29 -17.88 -6.86
C VAL A 32 -7.06 -18.25 -6.05
N CYS A 33 -6.54 -19.46 -6.26
CA CYS A 33 -5.24 -19.90 -5.75
C CYS A 33 -4.25 -19.99 -6.92
N ILE A 34 -3.16 -19.23 -6.86
CA ILE A 34 -2.17 -19.16 -7.93
C ILE A 34 -0.86 -19.76 -7.45
N HIS A 35 -0.32 -20.70 -8.22
CA HIS A 35 1.04 -21.20 -8.03
C HIS A 35 1.91 -20.69 -9.18
N ALA A 36 2.82 -19.76 -8.90
CA ALA A 36 3.78 -19.27 -9.88
C ALA A 36 5.14 -19.01 -9.23
N PRO A 37 6.26 -19.26 -9.94
CA PRO A 37 7.61 -19.17 -9.39
C PRO A 37 8.01 -17.73 -9.02
N THR A 38 9.07 -17.60 -8.24
CA THR A 38 9.72 -16.30 -8.00
C THR A 38 10.23 -15.72 -9.32
N GLY A 39 10.17 -14.40 -9.49
CA GLY A 39 10.55 -13.75 -10.75
C GLY A 39 9.50 -13.84 -11.88
N PHE A 40 8.38 -14.54 -11.66
CA PHE A 40 7.26 -14.57 -12.61
C PHE A 40 6.61 -13.20 -12.84
N GLY A 41 6.74 -12.24 -11.90
CA GLY A 41 6.00 -10.98 -11.97
C GLY A 41 4.57 -11.09 -11.46
N LYS A 42 4.34 -11.92 -10.42
CA LYS A 42 3.03 -12.09 -9.78
C LYS A 42 2.42 -10.75 -9.35
N THR A 43 3.20 -9.91 -8.69
CA THR A 43 2.74 -8.62 -8.15
C THR A 43 2.18 -7.69 -9.24
N PRO A 44 2.93 -7.31 -10.28
CA PRO A 44 2.40 -6.45 -11.33
C PRO A 44 1.25 -7.10 -12.11
N ALA A 45 1.27 -8.43 -12.32
CA ALA A 45 0.16 -9.12 -12.99
C ALA A 45 -1.15 -9.06 -12.19
N VAL A 46 -1.11 -9.36 -10.89
CA VAL A 46 -2.30 -9.29 -10.02
C VAL A 46 -2.80 -7.85 -9.90
N LEU A 47 -1.92 -6.86 -9.75
CA LEU A 47 -2.31 -5.45 -9.73
C LEU A 47 -2.97 -5.03 -11.05
N ALA A 48 -2.40 -5.41 -12.19
CA ALA A 48 -2.95 -5.10 -13.51
C ALA A 48 -4.35 -5.69 -13.72
N ALA A 49 -4.64 -6.86 -13.14
CA ALA A 49 -5.96 -7.48 -13.18
C ALA A 49 -7.00 -6.76 -12.29
N LEU A 50 -6.58 -6.31 -11.09
CA LEU A 50 -7.50 -5.74 -10.09
C LEU A 50 -7.81 -4.24 -10.34
N LEU A 51 -6.84 -3.47 -10.83
CA LEU A 51 -6.97 -2.02 -11.02
C LEU A 51 -8.13 -1.61 -11.94
N PRO A 52 -8.33 -2.21 -13.14
CA PRO A 52 -9.48 -1.89 -13.99
C PRO A 52 -10.82 -2.06 -13.28
N ILE A 53 -10.97 -3.13 -12.49
CA ILE A 53 -12.19 -3.44 -11.77
C ILE A 53 -12.43 -2.40 -10.67
N HIS A 54 -11.39 -2.15 -9.86
CA HIS A 54 -11.46 -1.19 -8.76
C HIS A 54 -11.81 0.23 -9.25
N LEU A 55 -11.18 0.69 -10.33
CA LEU A 55 -11.34 2.04 -10.87
C LEU A 55 -12.66 2.23 -11.64
N ARG A 56 -13.17 1.19 -12.33
CA ARG A 56 -14.41 1.27 -13.12
C ARG A 56 -15.64 1.43 -12.26
N GLU A 57 -15.75 0.63 -11.21
CA GLU A 57 -17.03 0.40 -10.55
C GLU A 57 -17.31 1.35 -9.37
N LYS A 58 -16.41 2.32 -9.09
CA LYS A 58 -16.42 3.07 -7.82
C LYS A 58 -16.76 2.14 -6.64
N ARG A 59 -16.23 0.90 -6.68
CA ARG A 59 -16.57 -0.13 -5.68
C ARG A 59 -16.31 0.47 -4.30
N ARG A 60 -17.25 0.26 -3.38
CA ARG A 60 -17.04 0.59 -1.96
C ARG A 60 -15.94 -0.32 -1.41
N GLY A 61 -14.69 0.12 -1.46
CA GLY A 61 -13.55 -0.56 -0.83
C GLY A 61 -12.24 -0.39 -1.59
N GLY A 62 -11.12 -0.65 -0.92
CA GLY A 62 -9.78 -0.65 -1.49
C GLY A 62 -9.24 -2.06 -1.75
N ILE A 63 -8.14 -2.16 -2.48
CA ILE A 63 -7.37 -3.40 -2.62
C ILE A 63 -6.51 -3.56 -1.36
N ILE A 64 -6.75 -4.62 -0.59
CA ILE A 64 -5.94 -4.96 0.58
C ILE A 64 -4.89 -5.98 0.17
N TRP A 65 -3.62 -5.57 0.20
CA TRP A 65 -2.49 -6.46 -0.09
C TRP A 65 -1.82 -6.92 1.20
N ALA A 66 -2.07 -8.17 1.60
CA ALA A 66 -1.44 -8.77 2.77
C ALA A 66 -0.08 -9.40 2.40
N VAL A 67 0.93 -9.19 3.24
CA VAL A 67 2.28 -9.76 3.10
C VAL A 67 2.69 -10.45 4.39
N ARG A 68 3.74 -11.28 4.34
CA ARG A 68 4.21 -12.04 5.50
C ARG A 68 4.98 -11.19 6.49
N THR A 69 5.79 -10.27 5.99
CA THR A 69 6.68 -9.43 6.80
C THR A 69 6.51 -7.95 6.46
N GLY A 70 6.80 -7.07 7.42
CA GLY A 70 6.75 -5.62 7.18
C GLY A 70 7.59 -5.23 5.96
N ASN A 71 8.80 -5.78 5.81
CA ASN A 71 9.72 -5.43 4.72
C ASN A 71 9.17 -5.72 3.31
N GLU A 72 8.10 -6.49 3.18
CA GLU A 72 7.45 -6.79 1.92
C GLU A 72 6.29 -5.82 1.59
N THR A 73 5.86 -4.94 2.52
CA THR A 73 4.69 -4.08 2.32
C THR A 73 4.87 -3.02 1.24
N ASP A 74 6.13 -2.62 0.99
CA ASP A 74 6.45 -1.61 -0.03
C ASP A 74 6.39 -2.18 -1.43
N ARG A 75 6.62 -3.49 -1.60
CA ARG A 75 6.76 -4.09 -2.92
C ARG A 75 5.54 -3.89 -3.85
N PRO A 76 4.29 -4.06 -3.38
CA PRO A 76 3.12 -3.78 -4.21
C PRO A 76 2.98 -2.31 -4.57
N ILE A 77 3.41 -1.40 -3.69
CA ILE A 77 3.33 0.05 -3.92
C ILE A 77 4.42 0.51 -4.89
N GLU A 78 5.62 -0.07 -4.84
CA GLU A 78 6.65 0.13 -5.86
C GLU A 78 6.14 -0.28 -7.26
N GLU A 79 5.52 -1.46 -7.38
CA GLU A 79 4.93 -1.90 -8.65
C GLU A 79 3.76 -1.00 -9.06
N LEU A 80 2.92 -0.56 -8.12
CA LEU A 80 1.86 0.42 -8.40
C LEU A 80 2.43 1.74 -8.94
N ARG A 81 3.57 2.21 -8.42
CA ARG A 81 4.28 3.39 -8.94
C ARG A 81 4.74 3.19 -10.37
N VAL A 82 5.27 2.02 -10.71
CA VAL A 82 5.61 1.67 -12.10
C VAL A 82 4.37 1.67 -13.00
N ILE A 83 3.25 1.12 -12.52
CA ILE A 83 1.98 1.12 -13.25
C ILE A 83 1.46 2.55 -13.46
N CYS A 84 1.45 3.39 -12.44
CA CYS A 84 1.02 4.79 -12.52
C CYS A 84 1.81 5.55 -13.60
N ASN A 85 3.14 5.39 -13.61
CA ASN A 85 4.01 5.98 -14.63
C ASN A 85 3.68 5.44 -16.04
N HIS A 86 3.36 4.15 -16.16
CA HIS A 86 3.01 3.53 -17.44
C HIS A 86 1.70 4.08 -18.02
N VAL A 87 0.67 4.26 -17.19
CA VAL A 87 -0.64 4.74 -17.63
C VAL A 87 -0.81 6.26 -17.57
N ASN A 88 0.17 6.98 -17.02
CA ASN A 88 0.10 8.42 -16.74
C ASN A 88 -1.13 8.82 -15.91
N GLU A 89 -1.42 8.05 -14.86
CA GLU A 89 -2.52 8.28 -13.92
C GLU A 89 -1.98 8.15 -12.47
N ASN A 90 -2.40 9.05 -11.58
CA ASN A 90 -2.10 8.94 -10.15
C ASN A 90 -3.13 8.05 -9.46
N ILE A 91 -2.73 6.82 -9.12
CA ILE A 91 -3.56 5.90 -8.33
C ILE A 91 -3.03 5.89 -6.90
N PHE A 92 -3.89 6.25 -5.95
CA PHE A 92 -3.53 6.19 -4.54
C PHE A 92 -3.32 4.75 -4.07
N GLY A 93 -2.23 4.53 -3.35
CA GLY A 93 -1.95 3.30 -2.64
C GLY A 93 -0.91 3.57 -1.58
N ILE A 94 -1.01 2.95 -0.41
CA ILE A 94 -0.12 3.21 0.72
C ILE A 94 0.44 1.91 1.30
N SER A 95 1.73 1.91 1.61
CA SER A 95 2.39 0.85 2.34
C SER A 95 2.14 1.03 3.84
N PHE A 96 1.42 0.09 4.44
CA PHE A 96 1.01 0.19 5.84
C PHE A 96 2.03 -0.47 6.78
N ARG A 97 2.58 0.30 7.73
CA ARG A 97 3.53 -0.18 8.75
C ARG A 97 3.02 -0.01 10.18
N GLY A 98 3.59 -0.84 11.07
CA GLY A 98 3.23 -0.87 12.48
C GLY A 98 3.77 0.33 13.27
N LYS A 99 3.28 0.48 14.50
CA LYS A 99 3.72 1.58 15.39
C LYS A 99 5.23 1.56 15.67
N ALA A 100 5.85 0.38 15.76
CA ALA A 100 7.28 0.25 16.04
C ALA A 100 8.13 0.94 14.96
N ASP A 101 7.75 0.76 13.68
CA ASP A 101 8.46 1.35 12.55
C ASP A 101 8.21 2.88 12.44
N MET A 102 6.99 3.30 12.83
CA MET A 102 6.44 4.62 12.53
C MET A 102 6.43 5.62 13.70
N CYS A 103 6.73 5.22 14.94
CA CYS A 103 6.55 6.09 16.10
C CYS A 103 7.74 7.06 16.33
N LEU A 104 7.55 8.34 15.95
CA LEU A 104 8.54 9.40 16.19
C LEU A 104 8.83 9.64 17.68
N LEU A 105 7.83 9.50 18.56
CA LEU A 105 8.02 9.68 20.01
C LEU A 105 8.89 8.57 20.61
N ALA A 106 8.65 7.32 20.21
CA ALA A 106 9.46 6.20 20.65
C ALA A 106 10.92 6.37 20.23
N LYS A 107 11.16 6.78 18.96
CA LYS A 107 12.50 7.11 18.44
C LYS A 107 13.19 8.19 19.28
N ARG A 108 12.49 9.28 19.62
CA ARG A 108 13.04 10.35 20.48
C ARG A 108 13.38 9.88 21.90
N LEU A 109 12.68 8.89 22.42
CA LEU A 109 12.88 8.33 23.76
C LEU A 109 13.81 7.12 23.80
N GLY A 110 14.31 6.66 22.64
CA GLY A 110 15.11 5.43 22.55
C GLY A 110 14.34 4.16 22.92
N ILE A 111 13.01 4.15 22.76
CA ILE A 111 12.16 2.99 23.07
C ILE A 111 12.01 2.13 21.80
N GLU A 112 12.41 0.87 21.92
CA GLU A 112 12.36 -0.11 20.83
C GLU A 112 11.44 -1.30 21.19
N GLY A 113 11.05 -2.08 20.16
CA GLY A 113 10.21 -3.26 20.32
C GLY A 113 8.71 -3.00 20.19
N HIS A 114 8.01 -3.90 19.50
CA HIS A 114 6.59 -3.74 19.17
C HIS A 114 5.70 -3.51 20.39
N GLU A 115 5.90 -4.30 21.45
CA GLU A 115 5.07 -4.23 22.65
C GLU A 115 5.32 -2.93 23.43
N ALA A 116 6.58 -2.54 23.63
CA ALA A 116 6.95 -1.33 24.33
C ALA A 116 6.41 -0.08 23.62
N VAL A 117 6.58 0.00 22.29
CA VAL A 117 6.06 1.12 21.48
C VAL A 117 4.53 1.14 21.49
N SER A 118 3.87 -0.02 21.44
CA SER A 118 2.41 -0.10 21.54
C SER A 118 1.91 0.38 22.90
N ASN A 119 2.57 -0.02 23.99
CA ASN A 119 2.26 0.41 25.35
C ASN A 119 2.48 1.91 25.55
N LEU A 120 3.61 2.45 25.07
CA LEU A 120 3.86 3.89 25.05
C LEU A 120 2.72 4.62 24.35
N CYS A 121 2.37 4.19 23.13
CA CYS A 121 1.29 4.79 22.36
C CYS A 121 -0.03 4.74 23.12
N ARG A 122 -0.38 3.62 23.76
CA ARG A 122 -1.61 3.44 24.53
C ARG A 122 -1.68 4.40 25.73
N LEU A 123 -0.60 4.49 26.50
CA LEU A 123 -0.54 5.30 27.73
C LEU A 123 -0.45 6.80 27.43
N LYS A 124 0.29 7.19 26.39
CA LYS A 124 0.60 8.59 26.10
C LYS A 124 -0.20 9.19 24.95
N LYS A 125 -1.13 8.46 24.33
CA LYS A 125 -1.87 8.94 23.14
C LYS A 125 -2.45 10.35 23.31
N LYS A 126 -3.13 10.60 24.44
CA LYS A 126 -3.78 11.88 24.75
C LYS A 126 -2.80 13.04 24.98
N GLU A 127 -1.54 12.74 25.31
CA GLU A 127 -0.48 13.72 25.56
C GLU A 127 0.49 13.83 24.37
N CYS A 128 0.48 12.86 23.45
CA CYS A 128 1.44 12.74 22.37
C CYS A 128 1.41 13.96 21.43
N PRO A 129 2.53 14.69 21.27
CA PRO A 129 2.58 15.90 20.47
C PRO A 129 2.27 15.63 19.00
N PHE A 130 2.73 14.48 18.49
CA PHE A 130 2.53 14.07 17.10
C PHE A 130 1.07 13.70 16.81
N TYR A 131 0.45 12.91 17.69
CA TYR A 131 -0.93 12.45 17.47
C TYR A 131 -1.93 13.61 17.47
N LYS A 132 -1.75 14.59 18.37
CA LYS A 132 -2.62 15.78 18.44
C LYS A 132 -2.60 16.61 17.16
N ARG A 133 -1.49 16.57 16.42
CA ARG A 133 -1.30 17.35 15.19
C ARG A 133 -1.67 16.57 13.93
N THR A 134 -1.82 15.25 14.01
CA THR A 134 -2.18 14.42 12.85
C THR A 134 -3.50 14.85 12.23
N LYS A 135 -3.44 15.19 10.95
CA LYS A 135 -4.60 15.47 10.10
C LYS A 135 -4.32 14.89 8.72
N VAL A 136 -5.22 14.04 8.23
CA VAL A 136 -5.15 13.57 6.84
C VAL A 136 -5.37 14.77 5.91
N ARG A 137 -4.51 14.93 4.91
CA ARG A 137 -4.62 15.97 3.88
C ARG A 137 -5.06 15.35 2.57
N GLU A 138 -5.87 16.05 1.79
CA GLU A 138 -6.27 15.59 0.45
C GLU A 138 -5.04 15.44 -0.48
N GLU A 139 -4.06 16.34 -0.34
CA GLU A 139 -2.77 16.30 -1.03
C GLU A 139 -2.05 14.94 -0.90
N MET A 140 -2.22 14.24 0.23
CA MET A 140 -1.64 12.91 0.42
C MET A 140 -2.23 11.87 -0.52
N VAL A 141 -3.53 11.98 -0.79
CA VAL A 141 -4.22 11.09 -1.73
C VAL A 141 -3.83 11.43 -3.17
N GLU A 142 -3.61 12.71 -3.45
CA GLU A 142 -3.20 13.20 -4.77
C GLU A 142 -1.76 12.81 -5.16
N ASN A 143 -0.89 12.58 -4.17
CA ASN A 143 0.49 12.12 -4.36
C ASN A 143 0.62 10.71 -4.96
N GLY A 144 -0.48 9.95 -5.07
CA GLY A 144 -0.48 8.62 -5.70
C GLY A 144 0.13 7.54 -4.78
N PRO A 145 1.02 6.67 -5.30
CA PRO A 145 1.60 5.57 -4.51
C PRO A 145 2.62 6.05 -3.47
N LEU A 146 2.34 5.80 -2.19
CA LEU A 146 3.15 6.20 -1.03
C LEU A 146 3.78 4.99 -0.34
N LEU A 147 5.12 4.94 -0.33
CA LEU A 147 5.88 4.01 0.51
C LEU A 147 5.75 4.42 1.98
N PHE A 148 6.13 3.53 2.89
CA PHE A 148 6.09 3.88 4.32
C PHE A 148 7.05 5.03 4.64
N THR A 149 8.18 5.12 3.94
CA THR A 149 9.17 6.20 4.07
C THR A 149 8.57 7.54 3.67
N ASP A 150 7.83 7.58 2.56
CA ASP A 150 7.17 8.80 2.08
C ASP A 150 6.19 9.33 3.14
N THR A 151 5.41 8.43 3.74
CA THR A 151 4.47 8.76 4.83
C THR A 151 5.19 9.20 6.10
N LEU A 152 6.31 8.54 6.44
CA LEU A 152 7.13 8.86 7.60
C LEU A 152 7.78 10.25 7.47
N GLU A 153 8.35 10.55 6.32
CA GLU A 153 9.03 11.82 6.03
C GLU A 153 8.04 12.99 6.05
N LEU A 154 6.89 12.86 5.38
CA LEU A 154 5.87 13.91 5.42
C LEU A 154 5.35 14.16 6.84
N ALA A 155 5.03 13.09 7.57
CA ALA A 155 4.56 13.25 8.93
C ALA A 155 5.63 13.87 9.84
N ALA A 156 6.91 13.53 9.63
CA ALA A 156 8.01 14.11 10.38
C ALA A 156 8.22 15.60 10.08
N SER A 157 8.13 16.04 8.83
CA SER A 157 8.27 17.46 8.46
C SER A 157 7.17 18.35 9.04
N GLU A 158 6.00 17.77 9.31
CA GLU A 158 4.82 18.47 9.82
C GLU A 158 4.55 18.22 11.32
N ASP A 159 5.48 17.57 12.05
CA ASP A 159 5.31 17.15 13.45
C ASP A 159 4.01 16.34 13.70
N MET A 160 3.59 15.53 12.73
CA MET A 160 2.42 14.64 12.83
C MET A 160 2.82 13.21 13.22
N CYS A 161 1.86 12.42 13.70
CA CYS A 161 2.06 10.99 13.92
C CYS A 161 1.98 10.23 12.59
N PRO A 162 3.08 9.59 12.13
CA PRO A 162 3.07 8.85 10.87
C PRO A 162 2.14 7.64 10.91
N TYR A 163 2.09 6.92 12.04
CA TYR A 163 1.22 5.74 12.17
C TYR A 163 -0.25 6.07 11.96
N TYR A 164 -0.74 7.13 12.60
CA TYR A 164 -2.14 7.56 12.49
C TYR A 164 -2.42 8.36 11.21
N LEU A 165 -1.40 8.81 10.49
CA LEU A 165 -1.59 9.43 9.17
C LEU A 165 -1.98 8.38 8.11
N GLN A 166 -1.68 7.11 8.35
CA GLN A 166 -2.07 5.98 7.49
C GLN A 166 -3.53 5.52 7.70
N LEU A 167 -4.24 6.07 8.70
CA LEU A 167 -5.58 5.65 9.14
C LEU A 167 -6.63 6.72 8.87
#